data_AF-J5JD28-F1
#
_entry.id   AF-J5JD28-F1
#
_cell.length_a   1.000
_cell.length_b   1.000
_cell.length_c   1.000
_cell.angle_alpha   90.00
_cell.angle_beta   90.00
_cell.angle_gamma   90.00
#
_symmetry.space_group_name_H-M   'P 1'
#
loop_
_entity.id
_entity.type
_entity.pdbx_description
1 polymer ?
#
loop_
_entity_poly.entity_id
_entity_poly.type
_entity_poly.pdbx_seq_one_letter_code
_entity_poly.pdbx_strand_id
1 'polypeptide(L)'
;MDFAVIQAWIDEVTTTQLAAVAIPSDPLPNNACRLSDEMSSPSKRQRTSGQTDTYTDPDETPTRSGPQRRHGSDSAVFDGAGEVAPSTPSASSFTAMLASRTVFSVAATEPRAPTESSYIRAESRSKSPTKRFRKTTDLLNLAIPVRFMKECDLDKAVPSDAKKLFEALSIVAAKEQILPAILRSHADFQDARIRSFMWISTDTTNDHNSANVKKTALREHAHLRRIVDDSIASSNLHRSEAAWNCLVHSPYLQHATRCTEFLDVEPITSAQILPTFRPLFNSNEQAPPTASLSNASSASGQTRLSSYTSSVHKMVDFALVLRPEASLQRLIDEFLAKQRDATATINQTRYEPLRTRPAPIFIETKISSGTMEDANVQLGIWVAAWHQRMRSIIALGEVTDKIITIPVVQVVGGVWTLLFVVDAGTEITVLDDNFRIGDTDSIVGVYQLQAALSALAGWVKDTFQPWFTTLLTRANE
;
A
#
# COMPACT_ATOMS: atom_id res chain seq x y z
N MET A 1 -26.65 -38.91 2.81
CA MET A 1 -27.40 -38.15 1.80
C MET A 1 -27.44 -39.02 0.56
N ASP A 2 -28.63 -39.43 0.15
CA ASP A 2 -28.82 -40.42 -0.90
C ASP A 2 -28.46 -39.85 -2.28
N PHE A 3 -27.70 -40.62 -3.06
CA PHE A 3 -27.27 -40.31 -4.43
C PHE A 3 -28.47 -40.00 -5.35
N ALA A 4 -29.64 -40.56 -5.05
CA ALA A 4 -30.89 -40.30 -5.76
C ALA A 4 -31.38 -38.85 -5.64
N VAL A 5 -31.11 -38.17 -4.51
CA VAL A 5 -31.52 -36.76 -4.30
C VAL A 5 -30.65 -35.82 -5.13
N ILE A 6 -29.37 -36.15 -5.28
CA ILE A 6 -28.43 -35.38 -6.10
C ILE A 6 -28.79 -35.50 -7.58
N GLN A 7 -29.17 -36.70 -8.04
CA GLN A 7 -29.50 -36.90 -9.44
C GLN A 7 -30.83 -36.23 -9.83
N ALA A 8 -31.83 -36.27 -8.96
CA ALA A 8 -33.09 -35.55 -9.18
C ALA A 8 -32.89 -34.03 -9.30
N TRP A 9 -31.95 -33.46 -8.53
CA TRP A 9 -31.61 -32.04 -8.62
C TRP A 9 -30.85 -31.69 -9.91
N ILE A 10 -29.94 -32.55 -10.36
CA ILE A 10 -29.21 -32.36 -11.63
C ILE A 10 -30.19 -32.38 -12.81
N ASP A 11 -31.16 -33.29 -12.81
CA ASP A 11 -32.13 -33.41 -13.90
C ASP A 11 -33.10 -32.20 -13.93
N GLU A 12 -33.45 -31.63 -12.76
CA GLU A 12 -34.27 -30.43 -12.64
C GLU A 12 -33.56 -29.17 -13.18
N VAL A 13 -32.27 -29.01 -12.87
CA VAL A 13 -31.47 -27.88 -13.37
C VAL A 13 -31.27 -27.96 -14.89
N THR A 14 -31.05 -29.17 -15.42
CA THR A 14 -30.82 -29.39 -16.86
C THR A 14 -32.09 -29.13 -17.68
N THR A 15 -33.26 -29.48 -17.15
CA THR A 15 -34.55 -29.25 -17.82
C THR A 15 -34.93 -27.76 -17.85
N THR A 16 -34.58 -27.02 -16.80
CA THR A 16 -34.87 -25.57 -16.70
C THR A 16 -34.02 -24.73 -17.66
N GLN A 17 -32.82 -25.20 -18.01
CA GLN A 17 -31.89 -24.49 -18.89
C GLN A 17 -32.21 -24.65 -20.39
N LEU A 18 -32.91 -25.73 -20.77
CA LEU A 18 -33.34 -25.97 -22.16
C LEU A 18 -34.65 -25.24 -22.55
N ALA A 19 -35.44 -24.77 -21.56
CA ALA A 19 -36.68 -24.04 -21.82
C ALA A 19 -36.46 -22.53 -22.09
N ALA A 20 -35.26 -21.99 -21.85
CA ALA A 20 -34.99 -20.55 -21.91
C ALA A 20 -34.42 -20.04 -23.26
N VAL A 21 -34.30 -20.88 -24.29
CA VAL A 21 -33.81 -20.48 -25.62
C VAL A 21 -34.91 -20.66 -26.67
N ALA A 22 -35.83 -19.71 -26.73
CA ALA A 22 -36.69 -19.49 -27.88
C ALA A 22 -36.91 -17.98 -28.06
N ILE A 23 -36.15 -17.38 -28.99
CA ILE A 23 -36.34 -15.99 -29.45
C ILE A 23 -37.23 -16.06 -30.69
N PRO A 24 -38.37 -15.35 -30.77
CA PRO A 24 -39.11 -15.22 -32.01
C PRO A 24 -38.49 -14.12 -32.88
N SER A 25 -38.15 -14.49 -34.11
CA SER A 25 -37.76 -13.61 -35.20
C SER A 25 -38.99 -13.11 -35.95
N ASP A 26 -39.12 -11.79 -36.15
CA ASP A 26 -40.08 -11.20 -37.09
C ASP A 26 -39.46 -10.06 -37.94
N PRO A 27 -40.01 -9.78 -39.14
CA PRO A 27 -39.26 -9.22 -40.26
C PRO A 27 -39.39 -7.70 -40.44
N LEU A 28 -38.39 -7.13 -41.14
CA LEU A 28 -38.31 -5.73 -41.60
C LEU A 28 -39.45 -5.36 -42.57
N PRO A 29 -39.75 -4.05 -42.67
CA PRO A 29 -40.02 -3.45 -43.98
C PRO A 29 -39.15 -2.22 -44.27
N ASN A 30 -38.57 -2.22 -45.47
CA ASN A 30 -38.08 -1.05 -46.18
C ASN A 30 -39.25 -0.22 -46.73
N ASN A 31 -39.19 1.11 -46.62
CA ASN A 31 -39.21 1.98 -47.80
C ASN A 31 -38.85 3.43 -47.47
N ALA A 32 -38.12 4.01 -48.41
CA ALA A 32 -37.47 5.31 -48.38
C ALA A 32 -38.42 6.48 -48.65
N CYS A 33 -38.02 7.68 -48.19
CA CYS A 33 -37.88 8.82 -49.09
C CYS A 33 -36.92 9.87 -48.51
N ARG A 34 -36.09 10.41 -49.41
CA ARG A 34 -34.98 11.36 -49.24
C ARG A 34 -35.48 12.75 -48.83
N LEU A 35 -34.61 13.54 -48.19
CA LEU A 35 -34.07 14.79 -48.75
C LEU A 35 -32.85 15.25 -47.93
N SER A 36 -31.95 15.93 -48.64
CA SER A 36 -30.57 16.30 -48.33
C SER A 36 -30.44 17.40 -47.26
N ASP A 37 -29.30 17.44 -46.57
CA ASP A 37 -28.30 18.50 -46.79
C ASP A 37 -27.04 18.25 -45.95
N GLU A 38 -25.90 18.24 -46.65
CA GLU A 38 -24.55 18.35 -46.10
C GLU A 38 -24.33 19.76 -45.51
N MET A 39 -23.62 19.87 -44.38
CA MET A 39 -22.30 20.52 -44.33
C MET A 39 -21.79 20.81 -42.90
N SER A 40 -20.56 20.33 -42.69
CA SER A 40 -19.37 21.04 -42.19
C SER A 40 -19.29 21.64 -40.77
N SER A 41 -18.21 21.21 -40.11
CA SER A 41 -17.59 21.71 -38.87
C SER A 41 -17.41 23.23 -38.79
N PRO A 42 -17.54 23.85 -37.60
CA PRO A 42 -17.28 25.28 -37.46
C PRO A 42 -15.78 25.58 -37.27
N SER A 43 -15.30 26.50 -38.11
CA SER A 43 -13.99 27.15 -38.02
C SER A 43 -14.10 28.50 -37.27
N LYS A 44 -13.00 28.85 -36.60
CA LYS A 44 -12.62 30.15 -36.00
C LYS A 44 -13.40 31.39 -36.51
N ARG A 45 -13.85 32.24 -35.57
CA ARG A 45 -14.20 33.63 -35.87
C ARG A 45 -13.44 34.62 -34.97
N GLN A 46 -13.00 35.71 -35.61
CA GLN A 46 -12.27 36.87 -35.09
C GLN A 46 -13.04 37.65 -34.01
N ARG A 47 -12.27 38.27 -33.11
CA ARG A 47 -12.72 39.15 -32.02
C ARG A 47 -12.69 40.61 -32.51
N THR A 48 -13.85 41.27 -32.48
CA THR A 48 -13.99 42.73 -32.60
C THR A 48 -14.18 43.36 -31.22
N SER A 49 -13.57 44.52 -31.03
CA SER A 49 -13.49 45.36 -29.83
C SER A 49 -14.81 46.04 -29.45
N GLY A 50 -15.03 46.27 -28.15
CA GLY A 50 -15.84 47.40 -27.67
C GLY A 50 -16.62 47.17 -26.36
N GLN A 51 -16.17 47.88 -25.31
CA GLN A 51 -16.91 48.36 -24.13
C GLN A 51 -17.23 47.43 -22.92
N THR A 52 -16.45 47.71 -21.86
CA THR A 52 -16.83 47.90 -20.43
C THR A 52 -17.85 46.97 -19.80
N ASP A 53 -17.38 46.11 -18.89
CA ASP A 53 -17.77 46.20 -17.48
C ASP A 53 -16.76 45.49 -16.57
N THR A 54 -16.50 46.12 -15.43
CA THR A 54 -15.56 45.75 -14.39
C THR A 54 -16.04 44.57 -13.56
N TYR A 55 -15.32 43.45 -13.61
CA TYR A 55 -15.30 42.47 -12.52
C TYR A 55 -13.89 41.88 -12.41
N THR A 56 -13.30 41.95 -11.22
CA THR A 56 -11.96 41.44 -10.92
C THR A 56 -12.06 40.00 -10.45
N ASP A 57 -11.45 39.08 -11.20
CA ASP A 57 -11.29 37.67 -10.86
C ASP A 57 -10.15 37.50 -9.83
N PRO A 58 -10.36 36.85 -8.67
CA PRO A 58 -9.34 36.72 -7.64
C PRO A 58 -8.30 35.60 -7.84
N ASP A 59 -8.25 34.90 -8.98
CA ASP A 59 -7.40 33.70 -9.13
C ASP A 59 -6.39 33.73 -10.30
N GLU A 60 -5.79 34.90 -10.61
CA GLU A 60 -4.76 35.01 -11.65
C GLU A 60 -3.32 34.86 -11.07
N THR A 61 -2.64 33.77 -11.45
CA THR A 61 -1.23 33.50 -11.10
C THR A 61 -0.29 34.19 -12.09
N PRO A 62 0.80 34.87 -11.68
CA PRO A 62 1.59 35.70 -12.59
C PRO A 62 2.47 34.88 -13.53
N THR A 63 2.37 35.15 -14.83
CA THR A 63 3.29 34.58 -15.84
C THR A 63 4.43 35.57 -16.13
N ARG A 64 5.66 35.06 -16.05
CA ARG A 64 6.94 35.77 -16.21
C ARG A 64 7.15 36.29 -17.64
N SER A 65 7.38 37.59 -17.80
CA SER A 65 7.82 38.21 -19.06
C SER A 65 9.35 38.28 -19.16
N GLY A 66 9.87 37.82 -20.29
CA GLY A 66 11.27 37.92 -20.73
C GLY A 66 11.61 39.30 -21.32
N PRO A 67 12.88 39.54 -21.70
CA PRO A 67 13.60 40.75 -21.32
C PRO A 67 13.76 41.77 -22.45
N GLN A 68 13.76 43.06 -22.12
CA GLN A 68 14.37 44.08 -22.99
C GLN A 68 14.95 45.27 -22.19
N ARG A 69 16.28 45.39 -22.32
CA ARG A 69 17.10 46.61 -22.49
C ARG A 69 16.27 47.90 -22.72
N ARG A 70 16.52 49.06 -22.11
CA ARG A 70 17.79 49.83 -22.07
C ARG A 70 17.58 51.14 -21.30
N HIS A 71 18.71 51.67 -20.84
CA HIS A 71 19.08 53.07 -20.59
C HIS A 71 18.45 53.85 -19.44
N GLY A 72 19.34 54.36 -18.57
CA GLY A 72 19.03 55.14 -17.39
C GLY A 72 18.85 56.64 -17.62
N SER A 73 18.52 57.32 -16.52
CA SER A 73 18.93 58.69 -16.20
C SER A 73 18.68 58.96 -14.71
N ASP A 74 19.77 59.14 -13.98
CA ASP A 74 20.10 60.19 -13.00
C ASP A 74 19.18 60.58 -11.81
N SER A 75 19.85 60.49 -10.64
CA SER A 75 20.00 61.53 -9.59
C SER A 75 18.96 61.65 -8.46
N ALA A 76 19.40 61.29 -7.23
CA ALA A 76 19.79 62.22 -6.15
C ALA A 76 19.39 61.79 -4.71
N VAL A 77 20.41 61.54 -3.88
CA VAL A 77 20.66 62.05 -2.50
C VAL A 77 19.69 61.69 -1.34
N PHE A 78 20.16 60.88 -0.36
CA PHE A 78 20.49 61.35 1.01
C PHE A 78 21.20 60.27 1.88
N ASP A 79 22.09 60.76 2.74
CA ASP A 79 23.07 60.10 3.62
C ASP A 79 22.52 59.26 4.79
N GLY A 80 23.35 58.31 5.26
CA GLY A 80 23.24 57.68 6.58
C GLY A 80 24.34 56.64 6.84
N ALA A 81 25.38 57.02 7.59
CA ALA A 81 26.57 56.23 7.89
C ALA A 81 26.35 55.05 8.87
N GLY A 82 27.10 53.96 8.67
CA GLY A 82 27.22 52.85 9.63
C GLY A 82 28.11 51.69 9.13
N GLU A 83 29.35 51.66 9.61
CA GLU A 83 30.34 50.56 9.78
C GLU A 83 30.50 49.41 8.75
N VAL A 84 31.79 49.15 8.45
CA VAL A 84 32.32 48.18 7.48
C VAL A 84 32.62 46.84 8.15
N ALA A 85 32.02 45.75 7.65
CA ALA A 85 32.54 44.39 7.71
C ALA A 85 32.11 43.60 6.44
N PRO A 86 32.98 42.79 5.82
CA PRO A 86 32.74 42.26 4.48
C PRO A 86 31.80 41.04 4.48
N SER A 87 30.63 41.19 3.89
CA SER A 87 29.71 40.10 3.53
C SER A 87 30.26 39.31 2.34
N THR A 88 30.59 38.04 2.55
CA THR A 88 30.80 37.03 1.51
C THR A 88 29.45 36.46 1.07
N PRO A 89 29.05 36.56 -0.21
CA PRO A 89 27.90 35.82 -0.71
C PRO A 89 28.35 34.38 -1.03
N SER A 90 27.92 33.44 -0.19
CA SER A 90 27.96 32.01 -0.46
C SER A 90 27.00 31.69 -1.61
N ALA A 91 27.49 31.79 -2.84
CA ALA A 91 26.78 31.33 -4.03
C ALA A 91 26.79 29.80 -4.09
N SER A 92 25.60 29.22 -4.21
CA SER A 92 25.38 27.78 -4.22
C SER A 92 26.19 27.10 -5.33
N SER A 93 26.89 26.03 -4.98
CA SER A 93 27.70 25.17 -5.86
C SER A 93 26.87 24.33 -6.85
N PHE A 94 25.56 24.58 -6.95
CA PHE A 94 24.63 23.77 -7.75
C PHE A 94 24.65 24.13 -9.24
N THR A 95 24.92 25.39 -9.59
CA THR A 95 24.85 25.88 -10.97
C THR A 95 26.08 25.50 -11.80
N ALA A 96 27.24 25.31 -11.17
CA ALA A 96 28.47 24.89 -11.84
C ALA A 96 28.48 23.40 -12.23
N MET A 97 27.70 22.55 -11.55
CA MET A 97 27.61 21.12 -11.89
C MET A 97 26.67 20.81 -13.06
N LEU A 98 25.71 21.69 -13.39
CA LEU A 98 24.82 21.48 -14.55
C LEU A 98 25.48 21.81 -15.91
N ALA A 99 26.54 22.61 -15.91
CA ALA A 99 27.20 23.05 -17.15
C ALA A 99 28.15 22.00 -17.77
N SER A 100 28.34 20.84 -17.13
CA SER A 100 29.33 19.82 -17.55
C SER A 100 28.72 18.53 -18.12
N ARG A 101 27.43 18.52 -18.49
CA ARG A 101 26.81 17.38 -19.19
C ARG A 101 26.36 17.74 -20.60
N THR A 102 27.29 17.60 -21.54
CA THR A 102 27.02 17.54 -22.98
C THR A 102 26.37 16.21 -23.34
N VAL A 103 25.04 16.18 -23.39
CA VAL A 103 24.29 15.17 -24.15
C VAL A 103 23.18 15.93 -24.87
N PHE A 104 23.04 15.67 -26.18
CA PHE A 104 22.15 16.31 -27.16
C PHE A 104 22.73 17.53 -27.90
N SER A 105 23.55 17.25 -28.92
CA SER A 105 23.63 18.10 -30.10
C SER A 105 23.30 17.23 -31.32
N VAL A 106 22.17 17.51 -31.96
CA VAL A 106 21.72 16.91 -33.21
C VAL A 106 22.29 17.76 -34.34
N ALA A 107 23.12 17.17 -35.20
CA ALA A 107 23.50 17.75 -36.48
C ALA A 107 23.30 16.69 -37.58
N ALA A 108 22.62 17.11 -38.64
CA ALA A 108 22.19 16.29 -39.76
C ALA A 108 23.27 16.16 -40.84
N THR A 109 23.53 14.91 -41.29
CA THR A 109 24.09 14.61 -42.63
C THR A 109 23.73 13.17 -43.05
N GLU A 110 23.19 12.98 -44.26
CA GLU A 110 22.99 11.67 -44.93
C GLU A 110 24.23 11.27 -45.80
N PRO A 111 24.23 10.16 -46.57
CA PRO A 111 24.50 8.80 -46.12
C PRO A 111 25.71 8.15 -46.85
N ARG A 112 26.40 7.20 -46.21
CA ARG A 112 27.35 6.30 -46.92
C ARG A 112 27.35 4.91 -46.27
N ALA A 113 27.18 3.88 -47.09
CA ALA A 113 27.21 2.46 -46.72
C ALA A 113 28.60 1.83 -47.06
N PRO A 114 28.81 0.53 -46.79
CA PRO A 114 29.04 -0.08 -45.48
C PRO A 114 30.46 -0.68 -45.38
N THR A 115 31.00 -0.89 -44.18
CA THR A 115 32.19 -1.75 -44.01
C THR A 115 32.12 -2.51 -42.70
N GLU A 116 32.57 -3.76 -42.77
CA GLU A 116 32.31 -4.88 -41.89
C GLU A 116 32.95 -4.80 -40.49
N SER A 117 32.28 -5.47 -39.55
CA SER A 117 32.84 -6.25 -38.44
C SER A 117 33.73 -5.55 -37.41
N SER A 118 33.12 -5.19 -36.27
CA SER A 118 33.63 -5.66 -34.98
C SER A 118 32.49 -5.81 -33.98
N TYR A 119 32.24 -7.06 -33.58
CA TYR A 119 31.28 -7.45 -32.56
C TYR A 119 31.83 -7.07 -31.18
N ILE A 120 31.68 -5.82 -30.78
CA ILE A 120 31.79 -5.48 -29.36
C ILE A 120 30.57 -6.06 -28.69
N ARG A 121 30.77 -7.21 -28.03
CA ARG A 121 29.80 -7.87 -27.16
C ARG A 121 29.40 -6.86 -26.09
N ALA A 122 28.22 -6.26 -26.24
CA ALA A 122 27.65 -5.39 -25.22
C ALA A 122 27.53 -6.21 -23.94
N GLU A 123 28.38 -5.92 -22.95
CA GLU A 123 28.25 -6.47 -21.61
C GLU A 123 26.84 -6.20 -21.13
N SER A 124 26.11 -7.29 -20.86
CA SER A 124 24.79 -7.25 -20.26
C SER A 124 24.88 -6.43 -18.97
N ARG A 125 24.45 -5.17 -19.02
CA ARG A 125 24.24 -4.34 -17.83
C ARG A 125 23.47 -5.16 -16.81
N SER A 126 24.06 -5.35 -15.64
CA SER A 126 23.44 -6.05 -14.53
C SER A 126 22.03 -5.47 -14.29
N LYS A 127 21.01 -6.33 -14.32
CA LYS A 127 19.64 -5.92 -14.01
C LYS A 127 19.64 -5.33 -12.60
N SER A 128 19.21 -4.08 -12.46
CA SER A 128 19.02 -3.39 -11.18
C SER A 128 18.31 -4.32 -10.17
N PRO A 129 18.78 -4.43 -8.91
CA PRO A 129 18.22 -5.35 -7.91
C PRO A 129 16.69 -5.29 -7.77
N THR A 130 16.10 -4.10 -7.92
CA THR A 130 14.65 -3.87 -7.84
C THR A 130 13.86 -4.46 -9.00
N LYS A 131 14.51 -4.71 -10.15
CA LYS A 131 13.87 -5.31 -11.35
C LYS A 131 13.86 -6.84 -11.32
N ARG A 132 14.49 -7.47 -10.31
CA ARG A 132 14.59 -8.93 -10.17
C ARG A 132 13.39 -9.58 -9.49
N PHE A 133 12.58 -8.81 -8.75
CA PHE A 133 11.35 -9.28 -8.12
C PHE A 133 10.18 -8.59 -8.78
N ARG A 134 9.62 -9.27 -9.77
CA ARG A 134 8.37 -8.89 -10.43
C ARG A 134 7.32 -9.98 -10.25
N LYS A 135 7.73 -11.16 -9.80
CA LYS A 135 6.87 -12.31 -9.57
C LYS A 135 7.12 -12.88 -8.19
N THR A 136 6.08 -13.42 -7.60
CA THR A 136 6.09 -14.20 -6.36
C THR A 136 7.04 -15.39 -6.46
N THR A 137 7.24 -15.97 -7.66
CA THR A 137 8.26 -17.00 -7.90
C THR A 137 9.67 -16.53 -7.59
N ASP A 138 9.97 -15.23 -7.74
CA ASP A 138 11.29 -14.68 -7.46
C ASP A 138 11.59 -14.72 -5.94
N LEU A 139 10.55 -14.66 -5.09
CA LEU A 139 10.63 -14.73 -3.63
C LEU A 139 11.16 -16.07 -3.11
N LEU A 140 11.11 -17.12 -3.93
CA LEU A 140 11.67 -18.43 -3.58
C LEU A 140 13.21 -18.46 -3.65
N ASN A 141 13.83 -17.47 -4.30
CA ASN A 141 15.28 -17.34 -4.40
C ASN A 141 15.91 -16.61 -3.20
N LEU A 142 15.09 -16.18 -2.24
CA LEU A 142 15.57 -15.61 -0.99
C LEU A 142 16.22 -16.68 -0.11
N ALA A 143 17.19 -16.25 0.71
CA ALA A 143 17.87 -17.09 1.70
C ALA A 143 16.89 -17.82 2.62
N ILE A 144 15.81 -17.13 2.99
CA ILE A 144 14.62 -17.70 3.60
C ILE A 144 13.49 -17.43 2.61
N PRO A 145 13.04 -18.44 1.85
CA PRO A 145 12.00 -18.30 0.84
C PRO A 145 10.71 -17.71 1.42
N VAL A 146 10.01 -16.88 0.63
CA VAL A 146 8.63 -16.50 0.91
C VAL A 146 7.72 -17.15 -0.11
N ARG A 147 6.78 -17.97 0.34
CA ARG A 147 5.88 -18.74 -0.51
C ARG A 147 4.44 -18.28 -0.30
N PHE A 148 3.83 -17.76 -1.35
CA PHE A 148 2.38 -17.54 -1.40
C PHE A 148 1.70 -18.86 -1.75
N MET A 149 0.76 -19.30 -0.92
CA MET A 149 0.02 -20.54 -1.11
C MET A 149 -1.47 -20.25 -1.10
N LYS A 150 -2.16 -20.78 -2.12
CA LYS A 150 -3.62 -20.87 -2.09
C LYS A 150 -4.01 -22.05 -1.23
N GLU A 151 -4.69 -21.77 -0.13
CA GLU A 151 -5.11 -22.78 0.82
C GLU A 151 -6.63 -22.95 0.75
N CYS A 152 -7.10 -24.20 0.67
CA CYS A 152 -8.54 -24.47 0.56
C CYS A 152 -9.19 -24.61 1.94
N ASP A 153 -8.40 -24.98 2.95
CA ASP A 153 -8.87 -25.14 4.33
C ASP A 153 -7.97 -24.32 5.26
N LEU A 154 -8.21 -23.01 5.27
CA LEU A 154 -7.44 -22.07 6.08
C LEU A 154 -7.55 -22.37 7.58
N ASP A 155 -8.67 -22.96 8.02
CA ASP A 155 -8.83 -23.40 9.40
C ASP A 155 -7.72 -24.41 9.74
N LYS A 156 -7.53 -25.49 8.97
CA LYS A 156 -6.48 -26.47 9.27
C LYS A 156 -5.06 -25.94 9.13
N ALA A 157 -4.83 -24.99 8.23
CA ALA A 157 -3.49 -24.49 7.92
C ALA A 157 -3.00 -23.42 8.91
N VAL A 158 -3.89 -22.62 9.49
CA VAL A 158 -3.50 -21.55 10.43
C VAL A 158 -3.02 -22.16 11.75
N PRO A 159 -1.83 -21.80 12.25
CA PRO A 159 -1.31 -22.34 13.50
C PRO A 159 -2.10 -21.86 14.72
N SER A 160 -1.93 -22.57 15.85
CA SER A 160 -2.69 -22.32 17.09
C SER A 160 -2.59 -20.90 17.64
N ASP A 161 -1.52 -20.17 17.35
CA ASP A 161 -1.30 -18.79 17.79
C ASP A 161 -2.19 -17.76 17.06
N ALA A 162 -2.72 -18.12 15.88
CA ALA A 162 -3.63 -17.27 15.10
C ALA A 162 -5.06 -17.82 14.99
N LYS A 163 -5.35 -19.02 15.54
CA LYS A 163 -6.69 -19.64 15.51
C LYS A 163 -7.80 -18.75 16.05
N LYS A 164 -7.61 -18.13 17.22
CA LYS A 164 -8.60 -17.21 17.81
C LYS A 164 -8.91 -16.02 16.89
N LEU A 165 -7.89 -15.48 16.22
CA LEU A 165 -8.08 -14.39 15.26
C LEU A 165 -8.82 -14.88 14.02
N PHE A 166 -8.43 -16.05 13.48
CA PHE A 166 -9.11 -16.66 12.34
C PHE A 166 -10.61 -16.87 12.64
N GLU A 167 -10.96 -17.49 13.77
CA GLU A 167 -12.35 -17.70 14.17
C GLU A 167 -13.15 -16.39 14.24
N ALA A 168 -12.59 -15.36 14.88
CA ALA A 168 -13.22 -14.05 14.95
C ALA A 168 -13.44 -13.43 13.56
N LEU A 169 -12.46 -13.54 12.67
CA LEU A 169 -12.58 -13.07 11.29
C LEU A 169 -13.54 -13.91 10.46
N SER A 170 -13.69 -15.22 10.74
CA SER A 170 -14.65 -16.09 10.05
C SER A 170 -16.10 -15.67 10.36
N ILE A 171 -16.39 -15.29 11.59
CA ILE A 171 -17.68 -14.69 11.99
C ILE A 171 -17.93 -13.39 11.20
N VAL A 172 -16.90 -12.54 11.08
CA VAL A 172 -16.98 -11.30 10.31
C VAL A 172 -17.18 -11.58 8.82
N ALA A 173 -16.49 -12.57 8.24
CA ALA A 173 -16.64 -12.97 6.85
C ALA A 173 -18.04 -13.52 6.55
N ALA A 174 -18.63 -14.24 7.51
CA ALA A 174 -20.03 -14.67 7.48
C ALA A 174 -21.02 -13.51 7.67
N LYS A 175 -20.54 -12.30 7.97
CA LYS A 175 -21.31 -11.07 8.25
C LYS A 175 -22.22 -11.19 9.48
N GLU A 176 -21.85 -12.04 10.41
CA GLU A 176 -22.61 -12.22 11.64
C GLU A 176 -22.35 -11.08 12.62
N GLN A 177 -23.42 -10.49 13.14
CA GLN A 177 -23.39 -9.43 14.16
C GLN A 177 -22.48 -8.24 13.83
N ILE A 178 -22.45 -7.80 12.58
CA ILE A 178 -21.64 -6.64 12.12
C ILE A 178 -22.42 -5.31 12.11
N LEU A 179 -23.76 -5.35 12.09
CA LEU A 179 -24.61 -4.18 11.92
C LEU A 179 -25.17 -3.66 13.27
N PRO A 180 -25.07 -2.35 13.56
CA PRO A 180 -25.68 -1.78 14.76
C PRO A 180 -27.21 -1.88 14.74
N ALA A 181 -27.80 -2.60 15.70
CA ALA A 181 -29.25 -2.78 15.78
C ALA A 181 -30.06 -1.46 15.82
N ILE A 182 -29.48 -0.39 16.38
CA ILE A 182 -30.10 0.93 16.45
C ILE A 182 -30.37 1.56 15.07
N LEU A 183 -29.68 1.09 14.03
CA LEU A 183 -29.83 1.55 12.65
C LEU A 183 -30.76 0.67 11.82
N ARG A 184 -31.43 -0.32 12.41
CA ARG A 184 -32.27 -1.30 11.67
C ARG A 184 -33.38 -0.68 10.83
N SER A 185 -33.90 0.47 11.24
CA SER A 185 -34.91 1.22 10.49
C SER A 185 -34.33 2.25 9.49
N HIS A 186 -33.02 2.30 9.30
CA HIS A 186 -32.38 3.28 8.41
C HIS A 186 -32.57 2.88 6.93
N ALA A 187 -32.63 3.88 6.04
CA ALA A 187 -32.92 3.68 4.61
C ALA A 187 -31.85 2.82 3.90
N ASP A 188 -30.58 2.98 4.28
CA ASP A 188 -29.46 2.20 3.72
C ASP A 188 -29.53 0.69 4.04
N PHE A 189 -30.44 0.25 4.91
CA PHE A 189 -30.58 -1.16 5.31
C PHE A 189 -31.89 -1.81 4.88
N GLN A 190 -32.60 -1.25 3.90
CA GLN A 190 -33.83 -1.84 3.35
C GLN A 190 -33.59 -2.91 2.27
N ASP A 191 -32.33 -3.27 2.01
CA ASP A 191 -31.95 -4.30 1.03
C ASP A 191 -32.32 -5.71 1.51
N ALA A 192 -32.99 -6.49 0.66
CA ALA A 192 -33.41 -7.87 0.95
C ALA A 192 -32.25 -8.84 1.26
N ARG A 193 -31.02 -8.49 0.89
CA ARG A 193 -29.81 -9.26 1.21
C ARG A 193 -29.40 -9.13 2.67
N ILE A 194 -29.91 -8.14 3.40
CA ILE A 194 -29.61 -7.95 4.82
C ILE A 194 -30.44 -8.94 5.63
N ARG A 195 -29.75 -9.77 6.42
CA ARG A 195 -30.34 -10.88 7.18
C ARG A 195 -30.39 -10.56 8.68
N SER A 196 -31.26 -11.26 9.40
CA SER A 196 -31.47 -11.07 10.85
C SER A 196 -30.20 -11.30 11.67
N PHE A 197 -29.38 -12.30 11.32
CA PHE A 197 -28.14 -12.64 12.02
C PHE A 197 -27.04 -11.58 11.86
N MET A 198 -27.17 -10.64 10.91
CA MET A 198 -26.17 -9.60 10.69
C MET A 198 -26.24 -8.49 11.74
N TRP A 199 -27.34 -8.39 12.49
CA TRP A 199 -27.54 -7.36 13.50
C TRP A 199 -26.95 -7.79 14.84
N ILE A 200 -26.22 -6.88 15.49
CA ILE A 200 -25.72 -7.08 16.86
C ILE A 200 -26.90 -7.28 17.81
N SER A 201 -26.85 -8.32 18.64
CA SER A 201 -27.85 -8.57 19.67
C SER A 201 -27.83 -7.46 20.72
N THR A 202 -28.98 -6.81 20.96
CA THR A 202 -29.10 -5.80 22.01
C THR A 202 -29.51 -6.44 23.32
N ASP A 203 -28.62 -6.45 24.31
CA ASP A 203 -29.06 -6.66 25.69
C ASP A 203 -29.85 -5.43 26.14
N THR A 204 -31.12 -5.65 26.46
CA THR A 204 -32.10 -4.63 26.82
C THR A 204 -31.79 -4.02 28.18
N THR A 205 -30.89 -3.05 28.27
CA THR A 205 -30.81 -2.16 29.44
C THR A 205 -30.36 -0.75 29.06
N ASN A 206 -31.23 0.24 29.34
CA ASN A 206 -31.01 1.69 29.54
C ASN A 206 -31.66 2.64 28.51
N ASP A 207 -32.95 2.92 28.74
CA ASP A 207 -33.83 3.77 27.92
C ASP A 207 -33.53 5.28 27.94
N HIS A 208 -32.84 5.81 28.96
CA HIS A 208 -32.67 7.26 29.10
C HIS A 208 -31.51 7.88 28.30
N ASN A 209 -30.62 7.06 27.72
CA ASN A 209 -29.51 7.51 26.86
C ASN A 209 -29.72 7.23 25.36
N SER A 210 -30.88 6.66 25.01
CA SER A 210 -31.18 6.12 23.67
C SER A 210 -31.14 7.19 22.56
N ALA A 211 -31.64 8.39 22.83
CA ALA A 211 -31.70 9.46 21.81
C ALA A 211 -30.31 10.00 21.42
N ASN A 212 -29.43 10.22 22.41
CA ASN A 212 -28.08 10.69 22.13
C ASN A 212 -27.24 9.61 21.44
N VAL A 213 -27.35 8.36 21.91
CA VAL A 213 -26.71 7.20 21.28
C VAL A 213 -27.17 7.04 19.83
N LYS A 214 -28.48 7.17 19.56
CA LYS A 214 -29.03 7.17 18.20
C LYS A 214 -28.46 8.28 17.34
N LYS A 215 -28.39 9.51 17.87
CA LYS A 215 -27.82 10.66 17.14
C LYS A 215 -26.35 10.46 16.80
N THR A 216 -25.56 9.92 17.73
CA THR A 216 -24.17 9.55 17.48
C THR A 216 -24.09 8.48 16.41
N ALA A 217 -24.83 7.36 16.55
CA ALA A 217 -24.83 6.29 15.57
C ALA A 217 -25.20 6.77 14.14
N LEU A 218 -26.16 7.68 14.02
CA LEU A 218 -26.53 8.30 12.74
C LEU A 218 -25.41 9.18 12.15
N ARG A 219 -24.70 9.93 12.99
CA ARG A 219 -23.53 10.71 12.55
C ARG A 219 -22.43 9.81 12.04
N GLU A 220 -22.17 8.71 12.75
CA GLU A 220 -21.16 7.74 12.34
C GLU A 220 -21.54 7.04 11.04
N HIS A 221 -22.80 6.65 10.94
CA HIS A 221 -23.35 6.08 9.70
C HIS A 221 -23.21 7.04 8.52
N ALA A 222 -23.51 8.33 8.70
CA ALA A 222 -23.36 9.33 7.65
C ALA A 222 -21.89 9.53 7.22
N HIS A 223 -20.94 9.40 8.14
CA HIS A 223 -19.52 9.44 7.79
C HIS A 223 -19.09 8.21 6.98
N LEU A 224 -19.48 7.01 7.42
CA LEU A 224 -19.24 5.77 6.67
C LEU A 224 -19.90 5.81 5.28
N ARG A 225 -21.08 6.43 5.16
CA ARG A 225 -21.75 6.60 3.87
C ARG A 225 -20.90 7.42 2.90
N ARG A 226 -20.32 8.54 3.36
CA ARG A 226 -19.43 9.37 2.53
C ARG A 226 -18.20 8.61 2.03
N ILE A 227 -17.60 7.78 2.88
CA ILE A 227 -16.45 6.93 2.47
C ILE A 227 -16.85 6.03 1.30
N VAL A 228 -18.06 5.47 1.32
CA VAL A 228 -18.54 4.63 0.22
C VAL A 228 -18.80 5.45 -1.04
N ASP A 229 -19.40 6.64 -0.90
CA ASP A 229 -19.59 7.54 -2.04
C ASP A 229 -18.24 7.92 -2.67
N ASP A 230 -17.23 8.20 -1.84
CA ASP A 230 -15.86 8.49 -2.27
C ASP A 230 -15.17 7.28 -2.91
N SER A 231 -15.43 6.05 -2.42
CA SER A 231 -14.96 4.80 -3.04
C SER A 231 -15.53 4.62 -4.44
N ILE A 232 -16.86 4.74 -4.58
CA ILE A 232 -17.57 4.63 -5.86
C ILE A 232 -17.08 5.72 -6.83
N ALA A 233 -16.96 6.97 -6.37
CA ALA A 233 -16.45 8.06 -7.18
C ALA A 233 -14.99 7.84 -7.61
N SER A 234 -14.14 7.32 -6.72
CA SER A 234 -12.74 7.01 -7.04
C SER A 234 -12.60 5.93 -8.09
N SER A 235 -13.48 4.92 -8.06
CA SER A 235 -13.56 3.87 -9.07
C SER A 235 -13.99 4.43 -10.43
N ASN A 236 -15.08 5.18 -10.47
CA ASN A 236 -15.63 5.76 -11.71
C ASN A 236 -14.69 6.78 -12.37
N LEU A 237 -13.92 7.52 -11.57
CA LEU A 237 -12.94 8.50 -12.06
C LEU A 237 -11.58 7.87 -12.37
N HIS A 238 -11.42 6.55 -12.17
CA HIS A 238 -10.16 5.83 -12.34
C HIS A 238 -8.99 6.50 -11.62
N ARG A 239 -9.23 6.91 -10.38
CA ARG A 239 -8.24 7.64 -9.57
C ARG A 239 -6.98 6.79 -9.37
N SER A 240 -5.84 7.48 -9.24
CA SER A 240 -4.57 6.84 -8.92
C SER A 240 -4.59 6.19 -7.53
N GLU A 241 -3.69 5.23 -7.31
CA GLU A 241 -3.50 4.56 -6.00
C GLU A 241 -3.31 5.57 -4.86
N ALA A 242 -2.48 6.59 -5.07
CA ALA A 242 -2.28 7.66 -4.09
C ALA A 242 -3.57 8.43 -3.77
N ALA A 243 -4.41 8.70 -4.77
CA ALA A 243 -5.68 9.38 -4.55
C ALA A 243 -6.69 8.50 -3.81
N TRP A 244 -6.73 7.18 -4.09
CA TRP A 244 -7.48 6.21 -3.29
C TRP A 244 -7.03 6.19 -1.83
N ASN A 245 -5.70 6.16 -1.61
CA ASN A 245 -5.13 6.18 -0.28
C ASN A 245 -5.50 7.43 0.50
N CYS A 246 -5.52 8.61 -0.13
CA CYS A 246 -5.89 9.86 0.51
C CYS A 246 -7.39 10.02 0.77
N LEU A 247 -8.24 9.60 -0.17
CA LEU A 247 -9.68 9.90 -0.15
C LEU A 247 -10.54 8.79 0.47
N VAL A 248 -10.06 7.54 0.46
CA VAL A 248 -10.85 6.38 0.88
C VAL A 248 -10.15 5.63 2.00
N HIS A 249 -8.94 5.09 1.74
CA HIS A 249 -8.31 4.16 2.67
C HIS A 249 -7.86 4.84 3.97
N SER A 250 -7.17 5.99 3.90
CA SER A 250 -6.73 6.69 5.11
C SER A 250 -7.91 7.20 5.96
N PRO A 251 -8.93 7.89 5.39
CA PRO A 251 -10.09 8.31 6.16
C PRO A 251 -10.83 7.13 6.80
N TYR A 252 -10.99 6.03 6.08
CA TYR A 252 -11.61 4.82 6.60
C TYR A 252 -10.82 4.21 7.76
N LEU A 253 -9.51 4.00 7.58
CA LEU A 253 -8.64 3.43 8.60
C LEU A 253 -8.63 4.29 9.87
N GLN A 254 -8.49 5.61 9.72
CA GLN A 254 -8.57 6.55 10.84
C GLN A 254 -9.91 6.48 11.58
N HIS A 255 -11.02 6.39 10.84
CA HIS A 255 -12.34 6.24 11.44
C HIS A 255 -12.47 4.92 12.22
N ALA A 256 -11.99 3.82 11.63
CA ALA A 256 -12.13 2.49 12.21
C ALA A 256 -11.26 2.29 13.46
N THR A 257 -10.11 2.97 13.56
CA THR A 257 -9.21 2.85 14.73
C THR A 257 -9.40 3.95 15.78
N ARG A 258 -10.24 4.97 15.54
CA ARG A 258 -10.39 6.11 16.47
C ARG A 258 -10.81 5.75 17.90
N CYS A 259 -11.50 4.64 18.09
CA CYS A 259 -11.97 4.16 19.40
C CYS A 259 -10.99 3.16 20.04
N THR A 260 -9.88 2.86 19.37
CA THR A 260 -8.86 1.92 19.81
C THR A 260 -7.62 2.68 20.24
N GLU A 261 -7.58 3.13 21.50
CA GLU A 261 -6.54 4.06 21.99
C GLU A 261 -5.10 3.52 21.90
N PHE A 262 -4.92 2.21 21.82
CA PHE A 262 -3.60 1.58 21.74
C PHE A 262 -3.18 1.26 20.29
N LEU A 263 -4.02 1.51 19.28
CA LEU A 263 -3.73 1.14 17.89
C LEU A 263 -3.85 2.34 16.96
N ASP A 264 -2.74 2.71 16.34
CA ASP A 264 -2.68 3.79 15.35
C ASP A 264 -2.55 3.22 13.94
N VAL A 265 -2.95 4.01 12.95
CA VAL A 265 -2.71 3.73 11.52
C VAL A 265 -1.59 4.64 11.07
N GLU A 266 -0.54 4.07 10.48
CA GLU A 266 0.61 4.82 9.99
C GLU A 266 0.77 4.64 8.48
N PRO A 267 0.72 5.72 7.68
CA PRO A 267 1.16 5.69 6.28
C PRO A 267 2.67 5.49 6.20
N ILE A 268 3.12 4.43 5.53
CA ILE A 268 4.54 4.02 5.47
C ILE A 268 5.10 3.94 4.06
N THR A 269 4.46 4.64 3.11
CA THR A 269 4.89 4.78 1.71
C THR A 269 6.28 5.39 1.52
N SER A 270 6.89 5.93 2.60
CA SER A 270 8.26 6.46 2.63
C SER A 270 9.24 5.63 3.47
N ALA A 271 8.76 4.62 4.21
CA ALA A 271 9.56 3.84 5.14
C ALA A 271 10.49 2.86 4.41
N GLN A 272 11.80 3.00 4.62
CA GLN A 272 12.78 2.16 3.93
C GLN A 272 13.26 1.00 4.80
N ILE A 273 13.40 -0.18 4.19
CA ILE A 273 14.02 -1.34 4.83
C ILE A 273 15.51 -1.07 5.00
N LEU A 274 15.98 -1.14 6.24
CA LEU A 274 17.40 -1.01 6.58
C LEU A 274 18.23 -2.08 5.87
N PRO A 275 19.42 -1.75 5.31
CA PRO A 275 20.25 -2.71 4.59
C PRO A 275 20.51 -4.02 5.34
N THR A 276 20.71 -3.98 6.65
CA THR A 276 20.96 -5.15 7.51
C THR A 276 19.78 -6.10 7.65
N PHE A 277 18.55 -5.62 7.42
CA PHE A 277 17.31 -6.41 7.51
C PHE A 277 16.70 -6.70 6.14
N ARG A 278 17.40 -6.39 5.04
CA ARG A 278 16.92 -6.75 3.72
C ARG A 278 17.11 -8.25 3.50
N PRO A 279 16.11 -8.96 2.95
CA PRO A 279 16.24 -10.36 2.60
C PRO A 279 17.44 -10.58 1.66
N LEU A 280 18.26 -11.58 2.01
CA LEU A 280 19.41 -11.99 1.23
C LEU A 280 18.99 -13.03 0.17
N PHE A 281 19.86 -13.28 -0.81
CA PHE A 281 19.66 -14.31 -1.83
C PHE A 281 20.34 -15.61 -1.43
N ASN A 282 19.82 -16.73 -1.94
CA ASN A 282 20.54 -18.00 -1.95
C ASN A 282 21.78 -17.86 -2.84
N SER A 283 22.97 -17.73 -2.24
CA SER A 283 24.26 -17.61 -2.94
C SER A 283 24.76 -18.94 -3.53
N ASN A 284 23.85 -19.80 -4.00
CA ASN A 284 24.20 -21.07 -4.66
C ASN A 284 24.47 -20.94 -6.17
N GLU A 285 24.43 -19.73 -6.73
CA GLU A 285 25.10 -19.48 -8.00
C GLU A 285 26.60 -19.33 -7.73
N GLN A 286 27.37 -20.39 -8.01
CA GLN A 286 28.82 -20.33 -8.15
C GLN A 286 29.19 -19.09 -8.98
N ALA A 287 29.76 -18.08 -8.32
CA ALA A 287 30.50 -17.05 -9.02
C ALA A 287 31.53 -17.78 -9.91
N PRO A 288 31.63 -17.45 -11.20
CA PRO A 288 32.64 -18.08 -12.06
C PRO A 288 34.02 -17.88 -11.42
N PRO A 289 34.92 -18.88 -11.50
CA PRO A 289 36.21 -18.81 -10.86
C PRO A 289 36.97 -17.59 -11.40
N THR A 290 37.34 -16.73 -10.46
CA THR A 290 38.37 -15.68 -10.52
C THR A 290 39.20 -15.68 -11.81
N ALA A 291 38.98 -14.68 -12.66
CA ALA A 291 40.01 -14.27 -13.62
C ALA A 291 41.09 -13.49 -12.84
N SER A 292 42.21 -14.19 -12.63
CA SER A 292 43.58 -13.71 -12.48
C SER A 292 43.82 -12.31 -11.91
N LEU A 293 44.37 -12.31 -10.69
CA LEU A 293 45.17 -11.23 -10.14
C LEU A 293 46.29 -10.82 -11.12
N SER A 294 46.29 -9.57 -11.55
CA SER A 294 47.50 -8.86 -11.94
C SER A 294 47.70 -7.68 -11.00
N ASN A 295 48.72 -7.81 -10.16
CA ASN A 295 49.18 -6.80 -9.22
C ASN A 295 49.69 -5.57 -9.98
N ALA A 296 49.15 -4.39 -9.65
CA ALA A 296 49.88 -3.13 -9.75
C ALA A 296 49.55 -2.31 -8.50
N SER A 297 50.53 -2.24 -7.61
CA SER A 297 50.49 -1.50 -6.36
C SER A 297 50.38 0.00 -6.61
N SER A 298 49.42 0.67 -5.96
CA SER A 298 49.55 2.06 -5.51
C SER A 298 48.55 2.34 -4.40
N ALA A 299 49.04 2.97 -3.35
CA ALA A 299 48.44 3.06 -2.03
C ALA A 299 47.18 3.96 -1.97
N SER A 300 46.11 3.42 -1.39
CA SER A 300 45.21 4.15 -0.50
C SER A 300 44.36 3.11 0.25
N GLY A 301 44.50 3.06 1.59
CA GLY A 301 43.81 2.11 2.44
C GLY A 301 42.32 2.39 2.53
N GLN A 302 41.52 1.72 1.70
CA GLN A 302 40.09 1.51 1.92
C GLN A 302 39.75 0.04 1.66
N THR A 303 40.02 -0.79 2.66
CA THR A 303 39.46 -2.14 2.72
C THR A 303 38.00 -2.02 3.18
N ARG A 304 37.04 -1.94 2.26
CA ARG A 304 35.66 -2.38 2.54
C ARG A 304 35.12 -3.18 1.37
N LEU A 305 35.31 -4.48 1.50
CA LEU A 305 34.56 -5.60 0.93
C LEU A 305 33.13 -5.20 0.49
N SER A 306 32.97 -4.78 -0.76
CA SER A 306 31.66 -4.73 -1.41
C SER A 306 31.29 -6.15 -1.82
N SER A 307 30.88 -6.96 -0.83
CA SER A 307 30.06 -8.12 -1.15
C SER A 307 28.77 -7.55 -1.74
N TYR A 308 28.62 -7.67 -3.06
CA TYR A 308 27.39 -7.36 -3.77
C TYR A 308 26.31 -8.39 -3.37
N THR A 309 25.88 -8.36 -2.11
CA THR A 309 24.59 -8.92 -1.73
C THR A 309 23.57 -7.98 -2.36
N SER A 310 23.10 -8.32 -3.57
CA SER A 310 21.92 -7.67 -4.11
C SER A 310 20.87 -7.74 -3.01
N SER A 311 20.31 -6.62 -2.58
CA SER A 311 19.30 -6.59 -1.53
C SER A 311 18.07 -5.92 -2.13
N VAL A 312 16.90 -6.47 -1.86
CA VAL A 312 15.67 -6.04 -2.55
C VAL A 312 14.87 -5.17 -1.60
N HIS A 313 14.36 -4.08 -2.15
CA HIS A 313 13.63 -3.05 -1.43
C HIS A 313 12.28 -2.84 -2.09
N LYS A 314 11.23 -3.08 -1.33
CA LYS A 314 9.85 -2.76 -1.66
C LYS A 314 9.20 -2.17 -0.43
N MET A 315 8.27 -1.26 -0.65
CA MET A 315 7.59 -0.50 0.39
C MET A 315 6.12 -0.92 0.37
N VAL A 316 5.46 -0.73 1.51
CA VAL A 316 4.03 -0.95 1.67
C VAL A 316 3.35 0.34 2.06
N ASP A 317 2.02 0.40 1.95
CA ASP A 317 1.30 1.67 2.08
C ASP A 317 0.97 2.03 3.52
N PHE A 318 0.50 1.08 4.32
CA PHE A 318 0.11 1.32 5.71
C PHE A 318 0.60 0.24 6.67
N ALA A 319 0.73 0.62 7.94
CA ALA A 319 0.85 -0.29 9.06
C ALA A 319 -0.17 0.04 10.14
N LEU A 320 -0.71 -0.97 10.81
CA LEU A 320 -1.34 -0.76 12.12
C LEU A 320 -0.25 -0.90 13.18
N VAL A 321 -0.03 0.16 13.94
CA VAL A 321 1.07 0.27 14.90
C VAL A 321 0.53 0.33 16.32
N LEU A 322 1.10 -0.50 17.19
CA LEU A 322 0.79 -0.52 18.60
C LEU A 322 1.42 0.70 19.27
N ARG A 323 0.60 1.51 19.94
CA ARG A 323 1.06 2.54 20.85
C ARG A 323 1.42 1.86 22.18
N PRO A 324 2.71 1.80 22.54
CA PRO A 324 3.12 1.09 23.75
C PRO A 324 2.68 1.83 25.01
N GLU A 325 2.23 1.08 26.00
CA GLU A 325 2.06 1.59 27.36
C GLU A 325 3.43 1.82 28.02
N ALA A 326 3.47 2.56 29.13
CA ALA A 326 4.70 2.99 29.78
C ALA A 326 5.68 1.83 30.10
N SER A 327 5.17 0.66 30.50
CA SER A 327 5.98 -0.52 30.79
C SER A 327 6.68 -1.07 29.53
N LEU A 328 5.94 -1.21 28.43
CA LEU A 328 6.46 -1.66 27.14
C LEU A 328 7.37 -0.59 26.51
N GLN A 329 7.02 0.69 26.63
CA GLN A 329 7.86 1.79 26.14
C GLN A 329 9.25 1.76 26.80
N ARG A 330 9.32 1.53 28.12
CA ARG A 330 10.60 1.40 28.83
C ARG A 330 11.43 0.22 28.31
N LEU A 331 10.81 -0.93 28.02
CA LEU A 331 11.51 -2.08 27.44
C LEU A 331 12.04 -1.77 26.04
N ILE A 332 11.25 -1.05 25.22
CA ILE A 332 11.66 -0.59 23.90
C ILE A 332 12.86 0.36 24.02
N ASP A 333 12.79 1.35 24.90
CA ASP A 333 13.87 2.34 25.08
C ASP A 333 15.17 1.68 25.55
N GLU A 334 15.08 0.77 26.52
CA GLU A 334 16.23 -0.01 27.01
C GLU A 334 16.83 -0.87 25.90
N PHE A 335 15.99 -1.56 25.14
CA PHE A 335 16.42 -2.38 24.01
C PHE A 335 17.14 -1.53 22.97
N LEU A 336 16.54 -0.41 22.56
CA LEU A 336 17.11 0.50 21.57
C LEU A 336 18.44 1.12 22.02
N ALA A 337 18.60 1.41 23.32
CA ALA A 337 19.85 1.94 23.88
C ALA A 337 21.01 0.93 23.80
N LYS A 338 20.73 -0.38 23.83
CA LYS A 338 21.72 -1.46 23.66
C LYS A 338 22.07 -1.72 22.19
N GLN A 339 21.27 -1.24 21.23
CA GLN A 339 21.53 -1.44 19.81
C GLN A 339 22.60 -0.47 19.28
N ARG A 340 23.34 -0.91 18.25
CA ARG A 340 24.15 0.02 17.46
C ARG A 340 23.24 1.03 16.75
N ASP A 341 23.67 2.28 16.60
CA ASP A 341 22.85 3.34 15.97
C ASP A 341 22.28 2.91 14.61
N ALA A 342 23.08 2.23 13.79
CA ALA A 342 22.67 1.75 12.46
C ALA A 342 21.49 0.74 12.49
N THR A 343 21.25 0.06 13.62
CA THR A 343 20.23 -0.97 13.80
C THR A 343 19.28 -0.69 14.98
N ALA A 344 19.30 0.54 15.52
CA ALA A 344 18.48 0.95 16.65
C ALA A 344 17.01 1.19 16.22
N THR A 345 16.31 0.09 15.97
CA THR A 345 14.87 0.02 15.65
C THR A 345 14.29 -1.29 16.16
N ILE A 346 13.00 -1.30 16.54
CA ILE A 346 12.30 -2.55 16.87
C ILE A 346 11.66 -3.23 15.67
N ASN A 347 11.51 -2.54 14.54
CA ASN A 347 11.07 -3.09 13.27
C ASN A 347 12.25 -3.11 12.26
N GLN A 348 11.97 -3.34 10.98
CA GLN A 348 12.96 -3.41 9.89
C GLN A 348 13.37 -2.06 9.30
N THR A 349 12.88 -0.94 9.85
CA THR A 349 13.07 0.43 9.32
C THR A 349 13.44 1.43 10.42
N ARG A 350 14.17 2.50 10.07
CA ARG A 350 14.43 3.67 10.95
C ARG A 350 13.40 4.79 10.76
N TYR A 351 12.35 4.57 9.96
CA TYR A 351 11.24 5.51 9.91
C TYR A 351 10.66 5.65 11.32
N GLU A 352 10.77 6.84 11.91
CA GLU A 352 10.61 7.06 13.36
C GLU A 352 9.28 6.48 13.91
N PRO A 353 8.12 6.66 13.26
CA PRO A 353 6.87 6.01 13.62
C PRO A 353 6.92 4.50 13.81
N LEU A 354 7.78 3.79 13.07
CA LEU A 354 7.99 2.34 13.14
C LEU A 354 9.30 1.99 13.86
N ARG A 355 10.17 2.96 14.13
CA ARG A 355 11.42 2.73 14.84
C ARG A 355 11.19 2.36 16.30
N THR A 356 10.15 2.97 16.90
CA THR A 356 9.84 2.91 18.33
C THR A 356 8.45 2.36 18.64
N ARG A 357 7.56 2.18 17.64
CA ARG A 357 6.25 1.55 17.84
C ARG A 357 6.15 0.19 17.14
N PRO A 358 5.77 -0.88 17.86
CA PRO A 358 5.64 -2.22 17.26
C PRO A 358 4.60 -2.23 16.13
N ALA A 359 4.91 -2.86 14.99
CA ALA A 359 4.04 -2.87 13.81
C ALA A 359 3.75 -4.32 13.38
N PRO A 360 2.63 -4.92 13.84
CA PRO A 360 2.31 -6.31 13.53
C PRO A 360 1.47 -6.52 12.26
N ILE A 361 0.84 -5.48 11.71
CA ILE A 361 -0.10 -5.62 10.58
C ILE A 361 0.30 -4.64 9.48
N PHE A 362 0.46 -5.15 8.27
CA PHE A 362 0.85 -4.38 7.08
C PHE A 362 -0.25 -4.45 6.03
N ILE A 363 -0.48 -3.32 5.36
CA ILE A 363 -1.51 -3.15 4.35
C ILE A 363 -0.85 -2.67 3.06
N GLU A 364 -1.04 -3.42 1.99
CA GLU A 364 -0.66 -3.02 0.63
C GLU A 364 -1.92 -2.70 -0.16
N THR A 365 -1.89 -1.57 -0.86
CA THR A 365 -3.00 -1.10 -1.67
C THR A 365 -2.64 -1.15 -3.15
N LYS A 366 -3.63 -1.45 -3.99
CA LYS A 366 -3.55 -1.37 -5.44
C LYS A 366 -4.86 -0.83 -5.97
N ILE A 367 -4.80 -0.17 -7.12
CA ILE A 367 -5.99 0.08 -7.94
C ILE A 367 -6.41 -1.21 -8.66
N SER A 368 -7.64 -1.27 -9.17
CA SER A 368 -8.16 -2.46 -9.87
C SER A 368 -7.38 -2.86 -11.12
N SER A 369 -6.65 -1.92 -11.73
CA SER A 369 -5.73 -2.19 -12.85
C SER A 369 -4.31 -2.58 -12.41
N GLY A 370 -4.01 -2.51 -11.10
CA GLY A 370 -2.76 -2.97 -10.52
C GLY A 370 -2.69 -4.49 -10.51
N THR A 371 -1.47 -5.05 -10.54
CA THR A 371 -1.31 -6.50 -10.49
C THR A 371 -1.26 -6.98 -9.04
N MET A 372 -2.05 -8.01 -8.72
CA MET A 372 -1.97 -8.71 -7.43
C MET A 372 -0.58 -9.29 -7.20
N GLU A 373 0.11 -9.65 -8.28
CA GLU A 373 1.48 -10.14 -8.26
C GLU A 373 2.46 -9.10 -7.69
N ASP A 374 2.37 -7.84 -8.11
CA ASP A 374 3.22 -6.77 -7.59
C ASP A 374 2.95 -6.52 -6.11
N ALA A 375 1.68 -6.53 -5.69
CA ALA A 375 1.29 -6.42 -4.28
C ALA A 375 1.86 -7.57 -3.43
N ASN A 376 1.74 -8.81 -3.92
CA ASN A 376 2.30 -9.99 -3.26
C ASN A 376 3.82 -9.88 -3.12
N VAL A 377 4.51 -9.43 -4.17
CA VAL A 377 5.97 -9.22 -4.12
C VAL A 377 6.33 -8.14 -3.10
N GLN A 378 5.61 -7.02 -3.07
CA GLN A 378 5.85 -5.94 -2.11
C GLN A 378 5.67 -6.40 -0.67
N LEU A 379 4.52 -7.03 -0.36
CA LEU A 379 4.25 -7.60 0.95
C LEU A 379 5.29 -8.67 1.31
N GLY A 380 5.59 -9.59 0.40
CA GLY A 380 6.53 -10.69 0.63
C GLY A 380 7.92 -10.21 1.04
N ILE A 381 8.46 -9.18 0.37
CA ILE A 381 9.76 -8.60 0.72
C ILE A 381 9.68 -7.85 2.06
N TRP A 382 8.60 -7.12 2.31
CA TRP A 382 8.41 -6.37 3.54
C TRP A 382 8.32 -7.29 4.77
N VAL A 383 7.53 -8.37 4.68
CA VAL A 383 7.39 -9.34 5.77
C VAL A 383 8.67 -10.16 5.95
N ALA A 384 9.37 -10.55 4.88
CA ALA A 384 10.66 -11.21 5.02
C ALA A 384 11.67 -10.36 5.81
N ALA A 385 11.70 -9.04 5.55
CA ALA A 385 12.52 -8.11 6.30
C ALA A 385 12.08 -7.97 7.77
N TRP A 386 10.77 -7.93 8.02
CA TRP A 386 10.22 -7.93 9.37
C TRP A 386 10.62 -9.19 10.15
N HIS A 387 10.46 -10.38 9.54
CA HIS A 387 10.90 -11.65 10.12
C HIS A 387 12.42 -11.65 10.38
N GLN A 388 13.23 -11.11 9.48
CA GLN A 388 14.67 -10.98 9.70
C GLN A 388 14.99 -10.11 10.93
N ARG A 389 14.24 -9.01 11.15
CA ARG A 389 14.37 -8.23 12.39
C ARG A 389 13.95 -9.06 13.60
N MET A 390 12.78 -9.71 13.57
CA MET A 390 12.31 -10.52 14.70
C MET A 390 13.31 -11.61 15.08
N ARG A 391 13.86 -12.35 14.10
CA ARG A 391 14.91 -13.35 14.32
C ARG A 391 16.15 -12.74 14.97
N SER A 392 16.54 -11.52 14.58
CA SER A 392 17.68 -10.83 15.19
C SER A 392 17.44 -10.41 16.65
N ILE A 393 16.18 -10.17 17.04
CA ILE A 393 15.82 -9.87 18.44
C ILE A 393 15.78 -11.16 19.25
N ILE A 394 15.14 -12.21 18.72
CA ILE A 394 15.07 -13.55 19.34
C ILE A 394 16.48 -14.09 19.64
N ALA A 395 17.42 -13.92 18.71
CA ALA A 395 18.79 -14.38 18.87
C ALA A 395 19.56 -13.70 20.02
N LEU A 396 19.09 -12.55 20.54
CA LEU A 396 19.69 -11.89 21.69
C LEU A 396 19.25 -12.51 23.02
N GLY A 397 18.07 -13.12 23.08
CA GLY A 397 17.52 -13.73 24.29
C GLY A 397 17.84 -15.22 24.46
N GLU A 398 18.80 -15.77 23.71
CA GLU A 398 19.30 -17.16 23.76
C GLU A 398 18.24 -18.30 23.67
N VAL A 399 17.01 -18.01 23.24
CA VAL A 399 15.90 -18.98 23.10
C VAL A 399 15.47 -19.13 21.65
N THR A 400 15.08 -20.34 21.24
CA THR A 400 14.41 -20.58 19.95
C THR A 400 12.91 -20.28 20.06
N ASP A 401 12.56 -19.01 20.19
CA ASP A 401 11.13 -18.63 20.14
C ASP A 401 10.62 -18.71 18.69
N LYS A 402 9.42 -19.26 18.54
CA LYS A 402 8.70 -19.21 17.26
C LYS A 402 8.23 -17.78 17.02
N ILE A 403 8.46 -17.27 15.80
CA ILE A 403 7.85 -15.99 15.38
C ILE A 403 6.34 -16.20 15.25
N ILE A 404 5.60 -15.30 15.89
CA ILE A 404 4.14 -15.32 15.89
C ILE A 404 3.58 -15.18 14.46
N THR A 405 2.51 -15.91 14.16
CA THR A 405 1.77 -15.73 12.91
C THR A 405 1.16 -14.32 12.87
N ILE A 406 1.41 -13.55 11.80
CA ILE A 406 0.88 -12.18 11.65
C ILE A 406 -0.12 -12.09 10.49
N PRO A 407 -1.19 -11.27 10.60
CA PRO A 407 -2.06 -10.98 9.48
C PRO A 407 -1.48 -9.85 8.62
N VAL A 408 -1.65 -9.97 7.30
CA VAL A 408 -1.39 -8.89 6.34
C VAL A 408 -2.62 -8.67 5.47
N VAL A 409 -2.80 -7.45 4.98
CA VAL A 409 -4.00 -7.05 4.24
C VAL A 409 -3.64 -6.56 2.86
N GLN A 410 -4.39 -7.03 1.88
CA GLN A 410 -4.35 -6.56 0.50
C GLN A 410 -5.63 -5.83 0.17
N VAL A 411 -5.49 -4.61 -0.35
CA VAL A 411 -6.61 -3.78 -0.75
C VAL A 411 -6.53 -3.53 -2.25
N VAL A 412 -7.57 -3.93 -2.99
CA VAL A 412 -7.67 -3.68 -4.44
C VAL A 412 -8.91 -2.85 -4.72
N GLY A 413 -8.71 -1.58 -5.05
CA GLY A 413 -9.80 -0.60 -5.07
C GLY A 413 -10.49 -0.60 -3.70
N GLY A 414 -11.79 -0.84 -3.67
CA GLY A 414 -12.53 -0.93 -2.40
C GLY A 414 -12.52 -2.29 -1.72
N VAL A 415 -11.89 -3.35 -2.26
CA VAL A 415 -12.00 -4.73 -1.72
C VAL A 415 -10.80 -5.07 -0.83
N TRP A 416 -11.06 -5.58 0.38
CA TRP A 416 -10.02 -5.90 1.37
C TRP A 416 -9.96 -7.41 1.63
N THR A 417 -8.77 -7.97 1.45
CA THR A 417 -8.48 -9.40 1.63
C THR A 417 -7.39 -9.58 2.67
N LEU A 418 -7.57 -10.50 3.60
CA LEU A 418 -6.61 -10.81 4.65
C LEU A 418 -5.86 -12.10 4.33
N LEU A 419 -4.57 -12.12 4.65
CA LEU A 419 -3.67 -13.27 4.52
C LEU A 419 -2.96 -13.50 5.84
N PHE A 420 -2.56 -14.75 6.12
CA PHE A 420 -1.76 -15.09 7.29
C PHE A 420 -0.33 -15.40 6.89
N VAL A 421 0.64 -14.79 7.58
CA VAL A 421 2.07 -15.01 7.39
C VAL A 421 2.58 -15.90 8.51
N VAL A 422 3.02 -17.09 8.15
CA VAL A 422 3.48 -18.14 9.07
C VAL A 422 4.99 -18.34 8.92
N ASP A 423 5.71 -18.32 10.05
CA ASP A 423 7.12 -18.72 10.09
C ASP A 423 7.25 -20.23 10.28
N ALA A 424 7.77 -20.93 9.27
CA ALA A 424 8.10 -22.36 9.35
C ALA A 424 9.57 -22.61 9.72
N GLY A 425 10.32 -21.57 10.11
CA GLY A 425 11.75 -21.60 10.40
C GLY A 425 12.61 -21.52 9.14
N THR A 426 12.46 -22.48 8.23
CA THR A 426 13.24 -22.56 6.98
C THR A 426 12.61 -21.80 5.81
N GLU A 427 11.31 -21.51 5.89
CA GLU A 427 10.59 -20.68 4.92
C GLU A 427 9.52 -19.84 5.64
N ILE A 428 9.03 -18.81 4.95
CA ILE A 428 7.89 -18.00 5.35
C ILE A 428 6.76 -18.31 4.39
N THR A 429 5.61 -18.71 4.93
CA THR A 429 4.43 -19.06 4.15
C THR A 429 3.38 -17.97 4.30
N VAL A 430 2.88 -17.46 3.17
CA VAL A 430 1.73 -16.54 3.13
C VAL A 430 0.52 -17.34 2.67
N LEU A 431 -0.40 -17.62 3.60
CA LEU A 431 -1.62 -18.39 3.38
C LEU A 431 -2.72 -17.47 2.85
N ASP A 432 -3.28 -17.83 1.70
CA ASP A 432 -4.29 -17.07 0.98
C ASP A 432 -5.48 -17.97 0.62
N ASP A 433 -6.65 -17.71 1.22
CA ASP A 433 -7.93 -18.37 0.88
C ASP A 433 -8.93 -17.35 0.30
N ASN A 434 -8.43 -16.30 -0.36
CA ASN A 434 -9.25 -15.16 -0.81
C ASN A 434 -10.12 -14.59 0.34
N PHE A 435 -9.58 -14.56 1.55
CA PHE A 435 -10.35 -14.28 2.76
C PHE A 435 -10.77 -12.80 2.83
N ARG A 436 -11.94 -12.50 2.26
CA ARG A 436 -12.47 -11.13 2.17
C ARG A 436 -13.03 -10.68 3.52
N ILE A 437 -12.41 -9.64 4.09
CA ILE A 437 -12.80 -9.06 5.38
C ILE A 437 -13.75 -7.87 5.23
N GLY A 438 -14.03 -7.43 4.00
CA GLY A 438 -15.06 -6.43 3.69
C GLY A 438 -14.72 -5.60 2.46
N ASP A 439 -15.43 -4.49 2.28
CA ASP A 439 -15.19 -3.53 1.21
C ASP A 439 -15.64 -2.11 1.56
N THR A 440 -15.07 -1.11 0.87
CA THR A 440 -15.50 0.28 0.93
C THR A 440 -16.51 0.65 -0.15
N ASP A 441 -16.99 -0.32 -0.96
CA ASP A 441 -17.93 -0.07 -2.06
C ASP A 441 -19.39 -0.24 -1.65
N SER A 442 -19.65 -0.71 -0.42
CA SER A 442 -20.99 -0.90 0.11
C SER A 442 -21.09 -0.56 1.59
N ILE A 443 -22.29 -0.17 2.04
CA ILE A 443 -22.49 0.17 3.46
C ILE A 443 -22.30 -1.05 4.36
N VAL A 444 -22.76 -2.21 3.93
CA VAL A 444 -22.56 -3.48 4.66
C VAL A 444 -21.08 -3.84 4.70
N GLY A 445 -20.36 -3.64 3.59
CA GLY A 445 -18.92 -3.86 3.50
C GLY A 445 -18.12 -3.02 4.50
N VAL A 446 -18.44 -1.72 4.66
CA VAL A 446 -17.69 -0.87 5.60
C VAL A 446 -17.94 -1.25 7.07
N TYR A 447 -19.16 -1.71 7.41
CA TYR A 447 -19.43 -2.27 8.74
C TYR A 447 -18.72 -3.62 8.95
N GLN A 448 -18.64 -4.44 7.90
CA GLN A 448 -17.87 -5.69 7.93
C GLN A 448 -16.38 -5.40 8.20
N LEU A 449 -15.79 -4.42 7.49
CA LEU A 449 -14.42 -3.98 7.72
C LEU A 449 -14.22 -3.42 9.15
N GLN A 450 -15.21 -2.72 9.70
CA GLN A 450 -15.11 -2.16 11.05
C GLN A 450 -15.05 -3.29 12.09
N ALA A 451 -15.84 -4.34 11.90
CA ALA A 451 -15.79 -5.55 12.73
C ALA A 451 -14.45 -6.29 12.56
N ALA A 452 -13.92 -6.40 11.32
CA ALA A 452 -12.63 -7.01 11.06
C ALA A 452 -11.47 -6.26 11.74
N LEU A 453 -11.43 -4.93 11.63
CA LEU A 453 -10.42 -4.10 12.28
C LEU A 453 -10.53 -4.14 13.82
N SER A 454 -11.74 -4.31 14.34
CA SER A 454 -11.95 -4.56 15.79
C SER A 454 -11.37 -5.91 16.22
N ALA A 455 -11.57 -6.97 15.43
CA ALA A 455 -10.97 -8.28 15.69
C ALA A 455 -9.42 -8.23 15.62
N LEU A 456 -8.88 -7.52 14.63
CA LEU A 456 -7.44 -7.29 14.50
C LEU A 456 -6.88 -6.50 15.69
N ALA A 457 -7.57 -5.45 16.14
CA ALA A 457 -7.20 -4.70 17.35
C ALA A 457 -7.19 -5.59 18.60
N GLY A 458 -8.20 -6.44 18.77
CA GLY A 458 -8.25 -7.42 19.84
C GLY A 458 -7.04 -8.37 19.81
N TRP A 459 -6.70 -8.91 18.63
CA TRP A 459 -5.50 -9.75 18.48
C TRP A 459 -4.19 -8.99 18.76
N VAL A 460 -4.07 -7.72 18.33
CA VAL A 460 -2.88 -6.91 18.65
C VAL A 460 -2.71 -6.79 20.16
N LYS A 461 -3.81 -6.55 20.89
CA LYS A 461 -3.80 -6.36 22.34
C LYS A 461 -3.57 -7.65 23.12
N ASP A 462 -4.30 -8.70 22.77
CA ASP A 462 -4.39 -9.93 23.57
C ASP A 462 -3.30 -10.95 23.23
N THR A 463 -2.75 -10.88 22.00
CA THR A 463 -1.87 -11.91 21.46
C THR A 463 -0.51 -11.34 21.08
N PHE A 464 -0.48 -10.30 20.24
CA PHE A 464 0.80 -9.73 19.78
C PHE A 464 1.54 -8.96 20.87
N GLN A 465 0.88 -8.04 21.58
CA GLN A 465 1.53 -7.22 22.61
C GLN A 465 2.20 -8.07 23.71
N PRO A 466 1.55 -9.12 24.28
CA PRO A 466 2.19 -9.98 25.28
C PRO A 466 3.40 -10.76 24.72
N TRP A 467 3.29 -11.30 23.51
CA TRP A 467 4.39 -11.98 22.82
C TRP A 467 5.58 -11.02 22.63
N PHE A 468 5.33 -9.82 22.11
CA PHE A 468 6.36 -8.83 21.85
C PHE A 468 7.01 -8.30 23.13
N THR A 469 6.24 -8.13 24.20
CA THR A 469 6.74 -7.75 25.52
C THR A 469 7.69 -8.81 26.08
N THR A 470 7.31 -10.09 25.96
CA THR A 470 8.16 -11.22 26.39
C THR A 470 9.45 -11.27 25.58
N LEU A 471 9.35 -11.09 24.26
CA LEU A 471 10.50 -11.04 23.35
C LEU A 471 11.50 -9.96 23.76
N LEU A 472 11.04 -8.73 24.00
CA LEU A 472 11.93 -7.62 24.40
C LEU A 472 12.48 -7.77 25.82
N THR A 473 11.70 -8.36 26.74
CA THR A 473 12.18 -8.63 28.10
C THR A 473 13.41 -9.54 28.05
N ARG A 474 13.32 -10.65 27.30
CA ARG A 474 14.44 -11.59 27.12
C ARG A 474 15.61 -10.99 26.36
N ALA A 475 15.36 -10.21 25.32
CA ALA A 475 16.43 -9.56 24.57
C ALA A 475 17.16 -8.45 25.37
N ASN A 476 16.61 -8.04 26.52
CA ASN A 476 17.21 -7.09 27.44
C ASN A 476 17.93 -7.74 28.62
N GLU A 477 17.65 -9.01 28.92
CA GLU A 477 18.43 -9.80 29.87
C GLU A 477 19.84 -10.06 29.32
#